data_AF-A0A7Y2QC27-F1
#
_entry.id   AF-A0A7Y2QC27-F1
#
_cell.length_a   1.000
_cell.length_b   1.000
_cell.length_c   1.000
_cell.angle_alpha   90.00
_cell.angle_beta   90.00
_cell.angle_gamma   90.00
#
_symmetry.space_group_name_H-M   'P 1'
#
loop_
_entity.id
_entity.type
_entity.pdbx_description
1 polymer ?
#
loop_
_entity_poly.entity_id
_entity_poly.type
_entity_poly.pdbx_seq_one_letter_code
_entity_poly.pdbx_strand_id
1 'polypeptide(L)'
;RPHVHVGGTTPCMLRGSEGRMKVCKSKIPDHPFERNAEGTLSWEEVECLGACVNAPMVMIGKDTYEDLTPERLEEIIDTFNAGNGASIKPGPQIDRHFSSPEGGPTTLLAPDPKPKASAKKAVGDAVSLPPSEAGRPKSGDAETNPALKTPHTAPKAAAKNVKAVEAAPLPAPAEKPAKAAAAPAVSKPALTDKNRPVGIEKPTAPDDLKLISGVGPKIEAILNELGIFTYAQVAGWKKAERDWVDGYLNFKGRIERDDWAKQAKALAKGGEAEYIKIFGKKPR
;
A
#
# COMPACT_ATOMS: atom_id res chain seq x y z
N ARG A 1 -12.36 26.59 -5.33
CA ARG A 1 -13.27 25.66 -4.64
C ARG A 1 -12.42 24.51 -4.13
N PRO A 2 -12.49 24.15 -2.85
CA PRO A 2 -11.62 23.12 -2.29
C PRO A 2 -12.00 21.74 -2.83
N HIS A 3 -11.01 21.01 -3.33
CA HIS A 3 -11.12 19.62 -3.72
C HIS A 3 -10.11 18.83 -2.88
N VAL A 4 -10.59 17.81 -2.17
CA VAL A 4 -9.81 17.05 -1.19
C VAL A 4 -9.24 15.79 -1.86
N HIS A 5 -7.94 15.79 -2.12
CA HIS A 5 -7.22 14.61 -2.60
C HIS A 5 -6.71 13.82 -1.40
N VAL A 6 -7.22 12.62 -1.19
CA VAL A 6 -6.82 11.73 -0.08
C VAL A 6 -5.76 10.76 -0.57
N GLY A 7 -4.56 10.78 0.03
CA GLY A 7 -3.50 9.83 -0.34
C GLY A 7 -3.86 8.40 0.08
N GLY A 8 -4.07 7.50 -0.89
CA GLY A 8 -4.50 6.13 -0.67
C GLY A 8 -3.40 5.07 -0.69
N THR A 9 -2.20 5.39 -1.21
CA THR A 9 -1.10 4.42 -1.38
C THR A 9 -0.60 3.77 -0.08
N THR A 10 0.14 2.67 -0.23
CA THR A 10 0.60 1.80 0.86
C THR A 10 1.16 2.53 2.09
N PRO A 11 2.03 3.56 2.00
CA PRO A 11 2.50 4.27 3.20
C PRO A 11 1.36 4.92 3.99
N CYS A 12 0.40 5.54 3.30
CA CYS A 12 -0.78 6.15 3.90
C CYS A 12 -1.72 5.08 4.48
N MET A 13 -1.93 4.01 3.73
CA MET A 13 -2.78 2.88 4.11
C MET A 13 -2.28 2.21 5.40
N LEU A 14 -0.97 1.97 5.50
CA LEU A 14 -0.35 1.42 6.71
C LEU A 14 -0.50 2.35 7.93
N ARG A 15 -0.66 3.66 7.71
CA ARG A 15 -0.96 4.64 8.76
C ARG A 15 -2.45 4.97 8.88
N GLY A 16 -3.32 4.13 8.30
CA GLY A 16 -4.77 4.14 8.47
C GLY A 16 -5.54 5.10 7.55
N SER A 17 -5.05 5.42 6.34
CA SER A 17 -5.72 6.35 5.41
C SER A 17 -7.20 6.02 5.16
N GLU A 18 -7.60 4.76 5.31
CA GLU A 18 -9.00 4.32 5.28
C GLU A 18 -9.92 5.10 6.25
N GLY A 19 -9.41 5.49 7.43
CA GLY A 19 -10.17 6.33 8.36
C GLY A 19 -10.49 7.71 7.78
N ARG A 20 -9.59 8.26 6.96
CA ARG A 20 -9.74 9.57 6.31
C ARG A 20 -10.73 9.47 5.15
N MET A 21 -10.69 8.37 4.41
CA MET A 21 -11.70 8.09 3.38
C MET A 21 -13.10 7.97 3.98
N LYS A 22 -13.25 7.32 5.15
CA LYS A 22 -14.54 7.28 5.86
C LYS A 22 -15.03 8.67 6.26
N VAL A 23 -14.13 9.51 6.76
CA VAL A 23 -14.44 10.92 7.06
C VAL A 23 -14.93 11.66 5.82
N CYS A 24 -14.20 11.59 4.70
CA CYS A 24 -14.60 12.22 3.44
C CYS A 24 -15.99 11.74 2.97
N LYS A 25 -16.24 10.42 3.02
CA LYS A 25 -17.54 9.83 2.67
C LYS A 25 -18.68 10.31 3.57
N SER A 26 -18.41 10.55 4.86
CA SER A 26 -19.43 11.04 5.80
C SER A 26 -19.70 12.55 5.69
N LYS A 27 -18.69 13.35 5.35
CA LYS A 27 -18.76 14.83 5.40
C LYS A 27 -19.01 15.48 4.03
N ILE A 28 -18.71 14.81 2.93
CA ILE A 28 -18.78 15.36 1.57
C ILE A 28 -19.89 14.60 0.79
N PRO A 29 -19.63 13.83 -0.28
CA PRO A 29 -20.48 12.66 -0.61
C PRO A 29 -19.78 11.30 -0.48
N ASP A 30 -20.56 10.21 -0.54
CA ASP A 30 -20.00 8.83 -0.53
C ASP A 30 -19.20 8.51 -1.80
N HIS A 31 -19.65 9.00 -2.95
CA HIS A 31 -18.97 8.77 -4.22
C HIS A 31 -17.86 9.82 -4.46
N PRO A 32 -16.63 9.39 -4.79
CA PRO A 32 -15.57 10.27 -5.25
C PRO A 32 -16.02 11.12 -6.45
N PHE A 33 -15.40 12.29 -6.64
CA PHE A 33 -15.68 13.27 -7.69
C PHE A 33 -17.04 13.98 -7.61
N GLU A 34 -17.96 13.50 -6.79
CA GLU A 34 -19.22 14.18 -6.53
C GLU A 34 -19.04 15.35 -5.57
N ARG A 35 -19.93 16.33 -5.70
CA ARG A 35 -19.94 17.52 -4.86
C ARG A 35 -20.98 17.36 -3.76
N ASN A 36 -20.73 17.95 -2.60
CA ASN A 36 -21.75 18.10 -1.57
C ASN A 36 -22.94 18.96 -2.05
N ALA A 37 -24.03 18.94 -1.30
CA ALA A 37 -25.28 19.62 -1.65
C ALA A 37 -25.07 21.13 -1.92
N GLU A 38 -24.15 21.77 -1.20
CA GLU A 38 -23.80 23.18 -1.34
C GLU A 38 -22.87 23.45 -2.54
N GLY A 39 -22.31 22.40 -3.17
CA GLY A 39 -21.38 22.53 -4.29
C GLY A 39 -20.03 23.16 -3.93
N THR A 40 -19.70 23.18 -2.63
CA THR A 40 -18.51 23.81 -2.05
C THR A 40 -17.33 22.86 -2.02
N LEU A 41 -17.55 21.57 -1.74
CA LEU A 41 -16.52 20.56 -1.53
C LEU A 41 -16.75 19.33 -2.42
N SER A 42 -15.66 18.70 -2.82
CA SER A 42 -15.62 17.35 -3.41
C SER A 42 -14.33 16.66 -2.98
N TRP A 43 -14.26 15.34 -3.13
CA TRP A 43 -13.06 14.58 -2.77
C TRP A 43 -12.78 13.46 -3.77
N GLU A 44 -11.54 12.98 -3.77
CA GLU A 44 -11.16 11.76 -4.44
C GLU A 44 -10.04 11.05 -3.67
N GLU A 45 -9.92 9.74 -3.89
CA GLU A 45 -8.71 9.01 -3.52
C GLU A 45 -7.69 9.17 -4.64
N VAL A 46 -6.47 9.56 -4.28
CA VAL A 46 -5.34 9.67 -5.21
C VAL A 46 -4.21 8.73 -4.79
N GLU A 47 -3.29 8.55 -5.72
CA GLU A 47 -2.05 7.83 -5.51
C GLU A 47 -1.10 8.59 -4.55
N CYS A 48 0.20 8.35 -4.67
CA CYS A 48 1.21 8.96 -3.81
C CYS A 48 1.24 10.49 -3.97
N LEU A 49 1.08 11.21 -2.84
CA LEU A 49 1.18 12.67 -2.77
C LEU A 49 2.59 13.19 -2.41
N GLY A 50 3.57 12.30 -2.25
CA GLY A 50 4.97 12.67 -2.01
C GLY A 50 5.32 13.09 -0.57
N ALA A 51 4.40 12.99 0.39
CA ALA A 51 4.61 13.33 1.80
C ALA A 51 4.66 12.07 2.71
N CYS A 52 5.32 11.00 2.26
CA CYS A 52 5.23 9.67 2.88
C CYS A 52 5.70 9.59 4.34
N VAL A 53 6.74 10.35 4.72
CA VAL A 53 7.21 10.42 6.11
C VAL A 53 6.22 11.15 7.00
N ASN A 54 5.37 11.96 6.37
CA ASN A 54 4.27 12.69 6.96
C ASN A 54 2.90 12.05 6.75
N ALA A 55 2.92 10.77 6.33
CA ALA A 55 1.70 10.00 6.27
C ALA A 55 1.07 9.96 7.66
N PRO A 56 -0.25 10.14 7.75
CA PRO A 56 -1.23 10.25 6.67
C PRO A 56 -1.60 11.70 6.31
N MET A 57 -1.94 11.96 5.04
CA MET A 57 -2.05 13.31 4.49
C MET A 57 -3.17 13.46 3.46
N VAL A 58 -3.63 14.69 3.27
CA VAL A 58 -4.50 15.10 2.16
C VAL A 58 -3.93 16.35 1.49
N MET A 59 -4.31 16.59 0.24
CA MET A 59 -4.05 17.85 -0.45
C MET A 59 -5.38 18.54 -0.74
N ILE A 60 -5.51 19.80 -0.33
CA ILE A 60 -6.70 20.62 -0.60
C ILE A 60 -6.27 21.81 -1.44
N GLY A 61 -6.66 21.81 -2.72
CA GLY A 61 -6.15 22.79 -3.68
C GLY A 61 -4.66 22.59 -3.94
N LYS A 62 -3.82 23.54 -3.49
CA LYS A 62 -2.36 23.50 -3.63
C LYS A 62 -1.62 23.16 -2.33
N ASP A 63 -2.36 23.06 -1.23
CA ASP A 63 -1.80 22.98 0.11
C ASP A 63 -1.92 21.54 0.64
N THR A 64 -0.84 21.03 1.22
CA THR A 64 -0.77 19.70 1.83
C THR A 64 -1.04 19.80 3.32
N TYR A 65 -1.86 18.90 3.86
CA TYR A 65 -2.13 18.77 5.29
C TYR A 65 -1.74 17.37 5.71
N GLU A 66 -0.83 17.26 6.68
CA GLU A 66 -0.09 16.03 6.97
C GLU A 66 -0.27 15.59 8.43
N ASP A 67 0.16 14.37 8.78
CA ASP A 67 -0.02 13.77 10.12
C ASP A 67 -1.46 13.77 10.65
N LEU A 68 -2.41 13.54 9.75
CA LEU A 68 -3.82 13.74 10.05
C LEU A 68 -4.39 12.60 10.88
N THR A 69 -5.04 12.90 11.99
CA THR A 69 -6.03 11.98 12.57
C THR A 69 -7.38 12.13 11.84
N PRO A 70 -8.30 11.16 11.95
CA PRO A 70 -9.65 11.30 11.42
C PRO A 70 -10.35 12.56 11.95
N GLU A 71 -10.25 12.82 13.26
CA GLU A 71 -10.86 13.97 13.93
C GLU A 71 -10.27 15.28 13.41
N ARG A 72 -8.95 15.33 13.23
CA ARG A 72 -8.29 16.51 12.69
C ARG A 72 -8.70 16.78 11.25
N LEU A 73 -8.90 15.73 10.44
CA LEU A 73 -9.40 15.90 9.08
C LEU A 73 -10.86 16.40 9.08
N GLU A 74 -11.71 15.91 9.98
CA GLU A 74 -13.08 16.42 10.14
C GLU A 74 -13.08 17.93 10.42
N GLU A 75 -12.28 18.38 11.37
CA GLU A 75 -12.13 19.81 11.69
C GLU A 75 -11.68 20.63 10.49
N ILE A 76 -10.72 20.12 9.71
CA ILE A 76 -10.23 20.78 8.50
C ILE A 76 -11.36 20.89 7.48
N ILE A 77 -12.07 19.80 7.19
CA ILE A 77 -13.18 19.79 6.23
C ILE A 77 -14.29 20.75 6.67
N ASP A 78 -14.67 20.75 7.95
CA ASP A 78 -15.69 21.65 8.49
C ASP A 78 -15.26 23.11 8.36
N THR A 79 -13.99 23.42 8.62
CA THR A 79 -13.42 24.76 8.47
C THR A 79 -13.42 25.23 7.01
N PHE A 80 -13.08 24.34 6.08
CA PHE A 80 -13.17 24.62 4.64
C PHE A 80 -14.62 24.81 4.18
N ASN A 81 -15.55 24.01 4.70
CA ASN A 81 -16.97 24.14 4.38
C ASN A 81 -17.56 25.48 4.89
N ALA A 82 -17.11 25.93 6.06
CA ALA A 82 -17.44 27.25 6.62
C ALA A 82 -16.78 28.43 5.87
N GLY A 83 -16.00 28.17 4.81
CA GLY A 83 -15.32 29.21 4.03
C GLY A 83 -14.06 29.78 4.69
N ASN A 84 -13.61 29.21 5.82
CA ASN A 84 -12.46 29.70 6.59
C ASN A 84 -11.22 28.81 6.44
N GLY A 85 -11.13 28.01 5.39
CA GLY A 85 -10.04 27.04 5.18
C GLY A 85 -8.63 27.67 5.19
N ALA A 86 -8.50 28.93 4.79
CA ALA A 86 -7.22 29.67 4.80
C ALA A 86 -6.63 29.88 6.20
N SER A 87 -7.42 29.67 7.26
CA SER A 87 -6.95 29.74 8.65
C SER A 87 -6.17 28.50 9.09
N ILE A 88 -6.32 27.37 8.39
CA ILE A 88 -5.57 26.15 8.69
C ILE A 88 -4.18 26.26 8.09
N LYS A 89 -3.16 26.10 8.92
CA LYS A 89 -1.76 26.11 8.49
C LYS A 89 -1.45 24.84 7.67
N PRO A 90 -0.93 24.97 6.43
CA PRO A 90 -0.43 23.82 5.67
C PRO A 90 0.79 23.14 6.32
N GLY A 91 0.94 21.85 6.05
CA GLY A 91 2.01 20.98 6.57
C GLY A 91 1.55 20.02 7.69
N PRO A 92 2.49 19.52 8.49
CA PRO A 92 2.23 18.68 9.67
C PRO A 92 1.19 19.30 10.60
N GLN A 93 0.20 18.50 11.02
CA GLN A 93 -0.79 18.89 12.02
C GLN A 93 -0.41 18.48 13.46
N ILE A 94 0.84 18.03 13.65
CA ILE A 94 1.44 17.69 14.94
C ILE A 94 2.67 18.56 15.22
N ASP A 95 3.19 18.51 16.45
CA ASP A 95 4.36 19.29 16.87
C ASP A 95 5.68 18.68 16.36
N ARG A 96 5.91 18.82 15.05
CA ARG A 96 7.20 18.52 14.43
C ARG A 96 7.54 19.51 13.33
N HIS A 97 8.83 19.61 13.03
CA HIS A 97 9.30 20.52 12.01
C HIS A 97 9.32 19.83 10.64
N PHE A 98 8.31 20.08 9.81
CA PHE A 98 8.17 19.47 8.48
C PHE A 98 8.33 17.93 8.56
N SER A 99 9.41 17.40 7.97
CA SER A 99 9.74 15.97 7.94
C SER A 99 10.70 15.51 9.04
N SER A 100 10.96 16.32 10.09
CA SER A 100 11.79 15.87 11.20
C SER A 100 11.14 14.70 11.94
N PRO A 101 11.93 13.86 12.64
CA PRO A 101 11.38 12.91 13.58
C PRO A 101 10.43 13.60 14.58
N GLU A 102 9.40 12.88 14.99
CA GLU A 102 8.54 13.29 16.10
C GLU A 102 9.37 13.37 17.40
N GLY A 103 9.20 14.44 18.17
CA GLY A 103 10.04 14.73 19.34
C GLY A 103 11.34 15.49 19.03
N GLY A 104 11.59 15.84 17.77
CA GLY A 104 12.65 16.75 17.36
C GLY A 104 13.68 16.14 16.41
N PRO A 105 14.54 16.97 15.80
CA PRO A 105 15.57 16.51 14.88
C PRO A 105 16.60 15.64 15.62
N THR A 106 16.94 14.48 15.06
CA THR A 106 18.05 13.63 15.55
C THR A 106 19.36 13.86 14.78
N THR A 107 19.28 14.63 13.69
CA THR A 107 20.39 15.04 12.82
C THR A 107 20.24 16.54 12.53
N LEU A 108 21.21 17.17 11.87
CA LEU A 108 21.18 18.63 11.61
C LEU A 108 21.03 19.47 12.89
N LEU A 109 21.70 19.03 13.97
CA LEU A 109 21.69 19.70 15.28
C LEU A 109 22.59 20.93 15.34
N ALA A 110 23.56 21.00 14.43
CA ALA A 110 24.44 22.15 14.31
C ALA A 110 23.64 23.33 13.72
N PRO A 111 23.95 24.57 14.12
CA PRO A 111 23.34 25.74 13.52
C PRO A 111 23.64 25.77 12.02
N ASP A 112 22.63 26.16 11.22
CA ASP A 112 22.83 26.34 9.80
C ASP A 112 24.00 27.30 9.54
N PRO A 113 24.93 26.96 8.63
CA PRO A 113 25.94 27.90 8.21
C PRO A 113 25.22 29.14 7.67
N LYS A 114 25.53 30.31 8.24
CA LYS A 114 24.90 31.57 7.83
C LYS A 114 24.94 31.67 6.30
N PRO A 115 23.80 31.88 5.63
CA PRO A 115 23.78 32.00 4.18
C PRO A 115 24.75 33.12 3.80
N LYS A 116 25.82 32.77 3.06
CA LYS A 116 26.69 33.78 2.46
C LYS A 116 25.78 34.62 1.57
N ALA A 117 25.71 35.92 1.84
CA ALA A 117 24.84 36.83 1.11
C ALA A 117 25.03 36.60 -0.40
N SER A 118 24.01 36.02 -1.04
CA SER A 118 23.98 35.83 -2.47
C SER A 118 24.00 37.22 -3.08
N ALA A 119 25.07 37.56 -3.80
CA ALA A 119 25.11 38.79 -4.57
C ALA A 119 23.86 38.82 -5.46
N LYS A 120 23.07 39.90 -5.37
CA LYS A 120 21.88 40.10 -6.20
C LYS A 120 22.28 40.00 -7.66
N LYS A 121 21.96 38.89 -8.33
CA LYS A 121 22.14 38.77 -9.78
C LYS A 121 20.99 39.53 -10.43
N ALA A 122 21.33 40.55 -11.20
CA ALA A 122 20.39 41.34 -11.99
C ALA A 122 19.53 40.42 -12.87
N VAL A 123 18.23 40.71 -12.94
CA VAL A 123 17.28 40.07 -13.84
C VAL A 123 17.66 40.49 -15.26
N GLY A 124 18.22 39.57 -16.03
CA GLY A 124 18.44 39.68 -17.47
C GLY A 124 17.62 38.63 -18.19
N ASP A 125 17.08 39.01 -19.35
CA ASP A 125 16.14 38.30 -20.21
C ASP A 125 16.35 36.79 -20.37
N ALA A 126 15.22 36.09 -20.57
CA ALA A 126 15.11 34.65 -20.68
C ALA A 126 15.97 34.07 -21.81
N VAL A 127 17.07 33.43 -21.42
CA VAL A 127 17.82 32.50 -22.27
C VAL A 127 17.27 31.10 -22.00
N SER A 128 16.73 30.46 -23.04
CA SER A 128 16.37 29.04 -23.02
C SER A 128 17.64 28.21 -22.83
N LEU A 129 17.80 27.64 -21.63
CA LEU A 129 18.86 26.69 -21.32
C LEU A 129 18.26 25.27 -21.28
N PRO A 130 18.92 24.25 -21.86
CA PRO A 130 18.50 22.86 -21.69
C PRO A 130 18.53 22.47 -20.21
N PRO A 131 17.80 21.42 -19.78
CA PRO A 131 17.62 21.07 -18.37
C PRO A 131 18.95 21.05 -17.62
N SER A 132 19.11 22.04 -16.74
CA SER A 132 20.26 22.15 -15.85
C SER A 132 20.22 21.02 -14.82
N GLU A 133 21.39 20.49 -14.45
CA GLU A 133 21.60 19.64 -13.26
C GLU A 133 21.35 20.44 -11.95
N ALA A 134 20.20 21.13 -11.85
CA ALA A 134 19.87 22.06 -10.79
C ALA A 134 19.59 21.40 -9.42
N GLY A 135 19.77 20.08 -9.33
CA GLY A 135 19.55 19.30 -8.11
C GLY A 135 20.82 18.74 -7.44
N ARG A 136 22.02 18.90 -8.02
CA ARG A 136 23.25 18.39 -7.40
C ARG A 136 24.19 19.52 -7.03
N PRO A 137 24.43 19.80 -5.74
CA PRO A 137 25.62 20.55 -5.38
C PRO A 137 26.83 19.74 -5.86
N LYS A 138 27.74 20.38 -6.63
CA LYS A 138 29.11 19.85 -6.79
C LYS A 138 29.82 20.07 -5.46
N SER A 139 29.50 19.21 -4.50
CA SER A 139 30.17 19.18 -3.21
C SER A 139 31.35 18.20 -3.27
N GLY A 140 32.49 18.65 -2.75
CA GLY A 140 33.65 17.82 -2.42
C GLY A 140 33.51 17.11 -1.07
N ASP A 141 32.31 17.05 -0.50
CA ASP A 141 32.05 16.34 0.75
C ASP A 141 32.36 14.84 0.61
N ALA A 142 32.82 14.25 1.71
CA ALA A 142 33.22 12.84 1.79
C ALA A 142 32.10 11.85 1.43
N GLU A 143 30.84 12.29 1.36
CA GLU A 143 29.67 11.47 1.00
C GLU A 143 29.29 11.58 -0.48
N THR A 144 29.69 12.65 -1.18
CA THR A 144 29.37 12.91 -2.60
C THR A 144 30.57 12.80 -3.54
N ASN A 145 31.73 12.42 -3.01
CA ASN A 145 32.95 12.28 -3.80
C ASN A 145 32.82 11.11 -4.81
N PRO A 146 32.99 11.35 -6.13
CA PRO A 146 32.94 10.30 -7.15
C PRO A 146 34.04 9.24 -7.02
N ALA A 147 35.06 9.47 -6.18
CA ALA A 147 36.09 8.48 -5.83
C ALA A 147 35.64 7.44 -4.78
N LEU A 148 34.42 7.55 -4.23
CA LEU A 148 33.89 6.59 -3.27
C LEU A 148 33.56 5.25 -3.94
N LYS A 149 33.93 4.17 -3.27
CA LYS A 149 33.61 2.79 -3.69
C LYS A 149 32.16 2.48 -3.33
N THR A 150 31.26 2.80 -4.25
CA THR A 150 29.85 2.41 -4.20
C THR A 150 29.69 0.98 -4.73
N PRO A 151 28.53 0.32 -4.50
CA PRO A 151 28.25 -0.99 -5.08
C PRO A 151 28.35 -1.01 -6.62
N HIS A 152 28.14 0.14 -7.27
CA HIS A 152 28.29 0.33 -8.71
C HIS A 152 29.75 0.47 -9.15
N THR A 153 30.60 1.11 -8.34
CA THR A 153 32.00 1.41 -8.70
C THR A 153 33.02 0.41 -8.13
N ALA A 154 32.60 -0.52 -7.25
CA ALA A 154 33.45 -1.57 -6.69
C ALA A 154 32.72 -2.94 -6.54
N PRO A 155 32.40 -3.64 -7.64
CA PRO A 155 31.59 -4.86 -7.64
C PRO A 155 32.21 -6.03 -6.85
N LYS A 156 33.54 -6.11 -6.74
CA LYS A 156 34.23 -7.12 -5.90
C LYS A 156 34.07 -6.89 -4.39
N ALA A 157 33.85 -5.65 -3.94
CA ALA A 157 33.58 -5.35 -2.53
C ALA A 157 32.10 -5.57 -2.20
N ALA A 158 31.19 -5.24 -3.13
CA ALA A 158 29.77 -5.55 -3.02
C ALA A 158 29.53 -7.07 -2.89
N ALA A 159 30.21 -7.89 -3.70
CA ALA A 159 30.11 -9.36 -3.63
C ALA A 159 30.60 -9.94 -2.29
N LYS A 160 31.53 -9.27 -1.59
CA LYS A 160 31.97 -9.69 -0.25
C LYS A 160 30.95 -9.35 0.84
N ASN A 161 30.23 -8.24 0.72
CA ASN A 161 29.17 -7.89 1.66
C ASN A 161 27.93 -8.78 1.49
N VAL A 162 27.59 -9.20 0.27
CA VAL A 162 26.48 -10.15 0.05
C VAL A 162 26.79 -11.51 0.70
N LYS A 163 28.03 -11.99 0.59
CA LYS A 163 28.46 -13.23 1.29
C LYS A 163 28.50 -13.11 2.82
N ALA A 164 28.67 -11.90 3.37
CA ALA A 164 28.67 -11.70 4.82
C ALA A 164 27.25 -11.64 5.41
N VAL A 165 26.25 -11.17 4.65
CA VAL A 165 24.84 -11.16 5.05
C VAL A 165 24.21 -12.56 4.95
N GLU A 166 24.68 -13.39 4.02
CA GLU A 166 24.24 -14.79 3.87
C GLU A 166 24.82 -15.74 4.95
N ALA A 167 25.86 -15.31 5.68
CA ALA A 167 26.53 -16.07 6.73
C ALA A 167 26.22 -15.59 8.17
N ALA A 168 25.34 -14.60 8.33
CA ALA A 168 24.90 -14.12 9.65
C ALA A 168 23.66 -14.91 10.11
N PRO A 169 23.64 -15.51 11.32
CA PRO A 169 22.45 -16.15 11.85
C PRO A 169 21.38 -15.08 12.12
N LEU A 170 20.17 -15.30 11.62
CA LEU A 170 18.98 -14.54 12.02
C LEU A 170 18.84 -14.62 13.55
N PRO A 171 18.63 -13.49 14.26
CA PRO A 171 18.30 -13.54 15.68
C PRO A 171 16.99 -14.30 15.86
N ALA A 172 17.01 -15.28 16.78
CA ALA A 172 15.86 -16.10 17.12
C ALA A 172 14.66 -15.23 17.56
N PRO A 173 13.41 -15.61 17.22
CA PRO A 173 12.23 -14.93 17.73
C PRO A 173 12.20 -15.00 19.26
N ALA A 174 12.25 -13.84 19.91
CA ALA A 174 12.04 -13.72 21.35
C ALA A 174 10.62 -14.19 21.71
N GLU A 175 10.54 -14.91 22.84
CA GLU A 175 9.31 -15.44 23.44
C GLU A 175 8.24 -14.37 23.73
N LYS A 176 6.99 -14.84 23.66
CA LYS A 176 5.74 -14.14 23.99
C LYS A 176 5.79 -13.39 25.34
N PRO A 177 5.00 -12.30 25.43
CA PRO A 177 4.11 -12.13 26.58
C PRO A 177 2.63 -12.23 26.20
N ALA A 178 1.84 -12.69 27.18
CA ALA A 178 0.45 -13.07 27.06
C ALA A 178 -0.55 -11.88 27.06
N LYS A 179 -1.57 -12.01 26.20
CA LYS A 179 -3.02 -11.78 26.37
C LYS A 179 -3.54 -10.53 27.14
N ALA A 180 -4.13 -9.60 26.39
CA ALA A 180 -5.45 -8.92 26.59
C ALA A 180 -5.55 -7.76 25.56
N ALA A 181 -6.63 -7.40 24.85
CA ALA A 181 -8.01 -7.88 24.72
C ALA A 181 -8.60 -7.38 23.37
N ALA A 182 -9.47 -8.22 22.77
CA ALA A 182 -10.61 -7.96 21.88
C ALA A 182 -10.54 -7.04 20.63
N ALA A 183 -10.81 -7.65 19.46
CA ALA A 183 -11.65 -7.10 18.38
C ALA A 183 -12.46 -8.25 17.75
N PRO A 184 -13.70 -8.03 17.27
CA PRO A 184 -14.69 -9.09 17.07
C PRO A 184 -14.32 -9.98 15.88
N ALA A 185 -14.31 -11.29 16.11
CA ALA A 185 -14.28 -12.29 15.05
C ALA A 185 -15.60 -12.20 14.29
N VAL A 186 -15.55 -11.69 13.06
CA VAL A 186 -16.59 -12.00 12.07
C VAL A 186 -16.56 -13.51 11.91
N SER A 187 -17.68 -14.14 12.23
CA SER A 187 -17.85 -15.59 12.31
C SER A 187 -17.43 -16.26 10.99
N LYS A 188 -16.32 -17.01 11.03
CA LYS A 188 -16.00 -17.97 9.97
C LYS A 188 -17.18 -18.95 9.84
N PRO A 189 -17.63 -19.27 8.60
CA PRO A 189 -18.64 -20.29 8.39
C PRO A 189 -18.27 -21.60 9.09
N ALA A 190 -19.26 -22.32 9.61
CA ALA A 190 -19.02 -23.50 10.41
C ALA A 190 -18.52 -24.66 9.54
N LEU A 191 -17.53 -25.41 10.02
CA LEU A 191 -16.95 -26.57 9.32
C LEU A 191 -17.97 -27.70 9.05
N THR A 192 -19.15 -27.62 9.66
CA THR A 192 -20.29 -28.56 9.55
C THR A 192 -21.39 -28.10 8.58
N ASP A 193 -21.19 -27.01 7.85
CA ASP A 193 -22.18 -26.49 6.91
C ASP A 193 -22.40 -27.43 5.70
N LYS A 194 -23.67 -27.64 5.32
CA LYS A 194 -24.06 -28.46 4.16
C LYS A 194 -23.53 -27.93 2.81
N ASN A 195 -23.13 -26.66 2.77
CA ASN A 195 -22.60 -25.98 1.59
C ASN A 195 -21.07 -25.99 1.54
N ARG A 196 -20.39 -26.64 2.49
CA ARG A 196 -18.94 -26.82 2.44
C ARG A 196 -18.58 -27.80 1.31
N PRO A 197 -17.59 -27.48 0.45
CA PRO A 197 -17.12 -28.42 -0.55
C PRO A 197 -16.54 -29.68 0.09
N VAL A 198 -16.77 -30.83 -0.55
CA VAL A 198 -16.30 -32.14 -0.08
C VAL A 198 -14.77 -32.16 -0.07
N GLY A 199 -14.20 -32.20 1.13
CA GLY A 199 -12.79 -32.44 1.35
C GLY A 199 -12.44 -33.92 1.17
N ILE A 200 -11.33 -34.20 0.51
CA ILE A 200 -10.73 -35.53 0.43
C ILE A 200 -9.51 -35.59 1.36
N GLU A 201 -9.17 -36.79 1.83
CA GLU A 201 -7.85 -37.00 2.45
C GLU A 201 -6.75 -36.77 1.42
N LYS A 202 -5.60 -36.24 1.87
CA LYS A 202 -4.50 -35.81 1.01
C LYS A 202 -4.14 -36.88 -0.03
N PRO A 203 -4.40 -36.65 -1.33
CA PRO A 203 -4.10 -37.63 -2.37
C PRO A 203 -2.59 -37.75 -2.58
N THR A 204 -2.14 -38.89 -3.10
CA THR A 204 -0.73 -39.18 -3.41
C THR A 204 -0.16 -38.25 -4.50
N ALA A 205 -1.03 -37.64 -5.31
CA ALA A 205 -0.70 -36.63 -6.31
C ALA A 205 -1.61 -35.39 -6.12
N PRO A 206 -1.25 -34.47 -5.21
CA PRO A 206 -1.96 -33.19 -5.10
C PRO A 206 -1.60 -32.30 -6.29
N ASP A 207 -2.60 -31.59 -6.81
CA ASP A 207 -2.40 -30.58 -7.85
C ASP A 207 -1.86 -29.27 -7.24
N ASP A 208 -1.06 -28.52 -8.00
CA ASP A 208 -0.54 -27.22 -7.57
C ASP A 208 -1.59 -26.11 -7.72
N LEU A 209 -2.50 -26.01 -6.76
CA LEU A 209 -3.60 -25.03 -6.79
C LEU A 209 -3.14 -23.57 -6.99
N LYS A 210 -1.85 -23.26 -6.77
CA LYS A 210 -1.25 -21.96 -7.07
C LYS A 210 -1.40 -21.56 -8.54
N LEU A 211 -1.47 -22.52 -9.47
CA LEU A 211 -1.66 -22.23 -10.91
C LEU A 211 -2.99 -21.54 -11.21
N ILE A 212 -3.95 -21.55 -10.29
CA ILE A 212 -5.19 -20.76 -10.39
C ILE A 212 -4.86 -19.31 -10.03
N SER A 213 -5.11 -18.40 -10.96
CA SER A 213 -4.88 -16.98 -10.75
C SER A 213 -5.70 -16.47 -9.56
N GLY A 214 -5.00 -16.04 -8.51
CA GLY A 214 -5.60 -15.56 -7.27
C GLY A 214 -5.43 -16.50 -6.08
N VAL A 215 -5.01 -17.75 -6.31
CA VAL A 215 -4.59 -18.70 -5.26
C VAL A 215 -3.10 -18.54 -5.01
N GLY A 216 -2.73 -18.00 -3.86
CA GLY A 216 -1.34 -17.93 -3.40
C GLY A 216 -0.99 -19.05 -2.41
N PRO A 217 0.28 -19.17 -1.97
CA PRO A 217 0.73 -20.23 -1.05
C PRO A 217 -0.08 -20.30 0.25
N LYS A 218 -0.50 -19.15 0.77
CA LYS A 218 -1.34 -19.06 1.98
C LYS A 218 -2.76 -19.58 1.76
N ILE A 219 -3.30 -19.37 0.56
CA ILE A 219 -4.66 -19.77 0.20
C ILE A 219 -4.68 -21.26 -0.06
N GLU A 220 -3.70 -21.76 -0.81
CA GLU A 220 -3.50 -23.20 -1.01
C GLU A 220 -3.36 -23.94 0.31
N ALA A 221 -2.59 -23.42 1.28
CA ALA A 221 -2.49 -24.03 2.60
C ALA A 221 -3.88 -24.16 3.28
N ILE A 222 -4.71 -23.12 3.20
CA ILE A 222 -6.06 -23.14 3.77
C ILE A 222 -6.98 -24.11 2.99
N LEU A 223 -6.88 -24.17 1.66
CA LEU A 223 -7.64 -25.12 0.84
C LEU A 223 -7.25 -26.57 1.14
N ASN A 224 -5.95 -26.83 1.31
CA ASN A 224 -5.42 -28.12 1.71
C ASN A 224 -5.90 -28.53 3.11
N GLU A 225 -5.92 -27.60 4.08
CA GLU A 225 -6.52 -27.81 5.41
C GLU A 225 -8.01 -28.14 5.33
N LEU A 226 -8.73 -27.56 4.35
CA LEU A 226 -10.14 -27.86 4.10
C LEU A 226 -10.37 -29.19 3.37
N GLY A 227 -9.31 -29.86 2.90
CA GLY A 227 -9.36 -31.12 2.16
C GLY A 227 -9.45 -30.96 0.64
N ILE A 228 -9.13 -29.79 0.10
CA ILE A 228 -9.19 -29.48 -1.33
C ILE A 228 -7.77 -29.51 -1.86
N PHE A 229 -7.46 -30.51 -2.69
CA PHE A 229 -6.10 -30.77 -3.18
C PHE A 229 -6.00 -30.88 -4.70
N THR A 230 -7.12 -30.85 -5.44
CA THR A 230 -7.14 -31.11 -6.89
C THR A 230 -7.91 -30.04 -7.66
N TYR A 231 -7.52 -29.78 -8.91
CA TYR A 231 -8.26 -28.88 -9.81
C TYR A 231 -9.66 -29.41 -10.12
N ALA A 232 -9.82 -30.74 -10.17
CA ALA A 232 -11.11 -31.38 -10.42
C ALA A 232 -12.15 -31.04 -9.33
N GLN A 233 -11.72 -30.94 -8.07
CA GLN A 233 -12.59 -30.51 -6.96
C GLN A 233 -13.03 -29.06 -7.14
N VAL A 234 -12.11 -28.14 -7.43
CA VAL A 234 -12.41 -26.71 -7.61
C VAL A 234 -13.28 -26.47 -8.85
N ALA A 235 -13.05 -27.23 -9.93
CA ALA A 235 -13.87 -27.19 -11.14
C ALA A 235 -15.31 -27.71 -10.91
N GLY A 236 -15.49 -28.60 -9.93
CA GLY A 236 -16.78 -29.20 -9.57
C GLY A 236 -17.64 -28.35 -8.62
N TRP A 237 -17.12 -27.23 -8.09
CA TRP A 237 -17.85 -26.43 -7.11
C TRP A 237 -19.13 -25.80 -7.67
N LYS A 238 -20.23 -26.01 -6.97
CA LYS A 238 -21.51 -25.33 -7.16
C LYS A 238 -21.42 -23.89 -6.66
N LYS A 239 -22.40 -23.06 -7.04
CA LYS A 239 -22.45 -21.66 -6.60
C LYS A 239 -22.41 -21.53 -5.07
N ALA A 240 -23.19 -22.35 -4.36
CA ALA A 240 -23.22 -22.35 -2.90
C ALA A 240 -21.87 -22.72 -2.25
N GLU A 241 -21.10 -23.63 -2.85
CA GLU A 241 -19.78 -24.03 -2.35
C GLU A 241 -18.74 -22.93 -2.60
N ARG A 242 -18.82 -22.26 -3.75
CA ARG A 242 -17.98 -21.08 -4.06
C ARG A 242 -18.25 -19.93 -3.10
N ASP A 243 -19.53 -19.62 -2.86
CA ASP A 243 -19.94 -18.54 -1.95
C ASP A 243 -19.51 -18.85 -0.51
N TRP A 244 -19.57 -20.12 -0.08
CA TRP A 244 -19.10 -20.55 1.23
C TRP A 244 -17.57 -20.41 1.38
N VAL A 245 -16.79 -20.86 0.38
CA VAL A 245 -15.33 -20.72 0.39
C VAL A 245 -14.91 -19.25 0.30
N ASP A 246 -15.63 -18.44 -0.46
CA ASP A 246 -15.37 -16.99 -0.58
C ASP A 246 -15.62 -16.28 0.75
N GLY A 247 -16.71 -16.61 1.45
CA GLY A 247 -16.99 -16.13 2.80
C GLY A 247 -15.98 -16.62 3.84
N TYR A 248 -15.55 -17.89 3.74
CA TYR A 248 -14.54 -18.47 4.64
C TYR A 248 -13.16 -17.82 4.48
N LEU A 249 -12.78 -17.49 3.24
CA LEU A 249 -11.54 -16.81 2.90
C LEU A 249 -11.65 -15.27 2.96
N ASN A 250 -12.84 -14.74 3.25
CA ASN A 250 -13.16 -13.31 3.33
C ASN A 250 -12.80 -12.53 2.04
N PHE A 251 -13.15 -13.11 0.89
CA PHE A 251 -12.78 -12.60 -0.42
C PHE A 251 -13.80 -11.70 -1.10
N LYS A 252 -15.01 -11.56 -0.54
CA LYS A 252 -16.04 -10.62 -1.00
C LYS A 252 -16.34 -10.75 -2.52
N GLY A 253 -16.49 -11.97 -3.00
CA GLY A 253 -16.85 -12.33 -4.39
C GLY A 253 -15.67 -12.52 -5.34
N ARG A 254 -14.43 -12.55 -4.84
CA ARG A 254 -13.25 -12.71 -5.70
C ARG A 254 -13.21 -14.07 -6.40
N ILE A 255 -13.69 -15.14 -5.77
CA ILE A 255 -13.66 -16.48 -6.36
C ILE A 255 -14.51 -16.54 -7.64
N GLU A 256 -15.62 -15.82 -7.68
CA GLU A 256 -16.48 -15.71 -8.85
C GLU A 256 -15.92 -14.73 -9.88
N ARG A 257 -15.47 -13.54 -9.46
CA ARG A 257 -14.87 -12.54 -10.36
C ARG A 257 -13.62 -13.06 -11.07
N ASP A 258 -12.79 -13.81 -10.36
CA ASP A 258 -11.55 -14.37 -10.89
C ASP A 258 -11.82 -15.73 -11.57
N ASP A 259 -13.08 -16.16 -11.72
CA ASP A 259 -13.48 -17.34 -12.51
C ASP A 259 -12.73 -18.65 -12.13
N TRP A 260 -12.48 -18.87 -10.83
CA TRP A 260 -11.65 -19.99 -10.34
C TRP A 260 -12.11 -21.37 -10.84
N ALA A 261 -13.42 -21.60 -10.93
CA ALA A 261 -13.96 -22.85 -11.45
C ALA A 261 -13.63 -23.07 -12.94
N LYS A 262 -13.64 -22.02 -13.77
CA LYS A 262 -13.27 -22.12 -15.19
C LYS A 262 -11.77 -22.33 -15.36
N GLN A 263 -10.96 -21.64 -14.55
CA GLN A 263 -9.50 -21.80 -14.52
C GLN A 263 -9.09 -23.21 -14.11
N ALA A 264 -9.68 -23.72 -13.03
CA ALA A 264 -9.46 -25.09 -12.57
C ALA A 264 -9.89 -26.12 -13.62
N LYS A 265 -10.99 -25.89 -14.35
CA LYS A 265 -11.42 -26.78 -15.44
C LYS A 265 -10.44 -26.80 -16.61
N ALA A 266 -9.82 -25.67 -16.95
CA ALA A 266 -8.79 -25.59 -17.97
C ALA A 266 -7.52 -26.35 -17.55
N LEU A 267 -7.09 -26.16 -16.30
CA LEU A 267 -5.91 -26.83 -15.73
C LEU A 267 -6.13 -28.35 -15.60
N ALA A 268 -7.33 -28.78 -15.19
CA ALA A 268 -7.68 -30.20 -15.10
C ALA A 268 -7.72 -30.92 -16.45
N LYS A 269 -7.98 -30.21 -17.56
CA LYS A 269 -8.14 -30.81 -18.89
C LYS A 269 -6.84 -30.92 -19.68
N GLY A 270 -5.92 -29.96 -19.51
CA GLY A 270 -4.67 -29.95 -20.28
C GLY A 270 -3.56 -29.12 -19.65
N GLY A 271 -3.61 -28.90 -18.34
CA GLY A 271 -2.59 -28.18 -17.58
C GLY A 271 -2.37 -26.75 -18.08
N GLU A 272 -1.13 -26.29 -17.97
CA GLU A 272 -0.75 -24.92 -18.33
C GLU A 272 -0.97 -24.60 -19.82
N ALA A 273 -0.84 -25.60 -20.70
CA ALA A 273 -1.00 -25.42 -22.14
C ALA A 273 -2.45 -25.08 -22.52
N GLU A 274 -3.43 -25.79 -21.94
CA GLU A 274 -4.86 -25.50 -22.16
C GLU A 274 -5.27 -24.21 -21.44
N TYR A 275 -4.66 -23.90 -20.28
CA TYR A 275 -4.87 -22.61 -19.60
C TYR A 275 -4.41 -21.41 -20.46
N ILE A 276 -3.21 -21.48 -21.04
CA ILE A 276 -2.68 -20.44 -21.94
C ILE A 276 -3.57 -20.31 -23.18
N LYS A 277 -4.07 -21.42 -23.71
CA LYS A 277 -4.97 -21.42 -24.87
C LYS A 277 -6.30 -20.72 -24.59
N ILE A 278 -6.86 -20.90 -23.39
CA ILE A 278 -8.18 -20.34 -23.02
C ILE A 278 -8.05 -18.90 -22.53
N PHE A 279 -7.02 -18.58 -21.75
CA PHE A 279 -6.88 -17.28 -21.08
C PHE A 279 -5.79 -16.37 -21.67
N GLY A 280 -5.03 -16.84 -22.67
CA GLY A 280 -4.00 -16.05 -23.37
C GLY A 280 -2.79 -15.67 -22.51
N LYS A 281 -2.72 -16.16 -21.27
CA LYS A 281 -1.69 -15.81 -20.28
C LYS A 281 -1.21 -17.07 -19.57
N LYS A 282 0.05 -17.07 -19.11
CA LYS A 282 0.57 -18.16 -18.29
C LYS A 282 -0.14 -18.18 -16.94
N PRO A 283 -0.47 -19.36 -16.39
CA PRO A 283 -0.84 -19.48 -14.98
C PRO A 283 0.33 -18.98 -14.12
N ARG A 284 0.03 -18.35 -12.99
CA ARG A 284 1.00 -17.53 -12.22
C ARG A 284 1.34 -18.17 -10.89
#